data_AF-A0A7S3M7X8-F1
#
_entry.id   AF-A0A7S3M7X8-F1
#
_cell.length_a   1.000
_cell.length_b   1.000
_cell.length_c   1.000
_cell.angle_alpha   90.00
_cell.angle_beta   90.00
_cell.angle_gamma   90.00
#
_symmetry.space_group_name_H-M   'P 1'
#
loop_
_entity.id
_entity.type
_entity.pdbx_description
1 polymer ?
#
loop_
_entity_poly.entity_id
_entity_poly.type
_entity_poly.pdbx_seq_one_letter_code
_entity_poly.pdbx_strand_id
1 'polypeptide(L)'
;GFAMEAGSGDYFGVSVKRAGDINRDGYDDIVIGAEYEDPPIGTDAGIVYVIYGRNIPSGAQPFSNMQMPIGPLATNIGFRILGAVAYQRIGNCVSAAGDVNDDGTDDIIIGAPGFNDVYVIYGRNIPGG
;
A
#
# COMPACT_ATOMS: atom_id res chain seq x y z
N GLY A 1 0.87 -17.47 6.71
CA GLY A 1 1.41 -16.15 6.34
C GLY A 1 1.97 -16.20 4.94
N PHE A 2 2.27 -15.06 4.33
CA PHE A 2 2.93 -14.91 3.02
C PHE A 2 4.26 -14.17 3.21
N ALA A 3 5.20 -14.39 2.31
CA ALA A 3 6.31 -13.46 2.09
C ALA A 3 6.00 -12.59 0.87
N MET A 4 6.51 -11.36 0.88
CA MET A 4 6.47 -10.47 -0.28
C MET A 4 7.89 -10.12 -0.66
N GLU A 5 8.16 -10.12 -1.96
CA GLU A 5 9.49 -9.91 -2.50
C GLU A 5 9.42 -8.84 -3.60
N ALA A 6 10.34 -7.89 -3.53
CA ALA A 6 10.55 -6.84 -4.53
C ALA A 6 11.98 -6.91 -5.07
N GLY A 7 12.31 -6.05 -6.03
CA GLY A 7 13.64 -5.94 -6.58
C GLY A 7 14.68 -5.56 -5.51
N SER A 8 15.91 -6.05 -5.71
CA SER A 8 17.04 -5.66 -4.86
C SER A 8 17.35 -4.18 -5.09
N GLY A 9 17.35 -3.38 -4.02
CA GLY A 9 17.69 -1.95 -4.08
C GLY A 9 16.48 -1.01 -4.01
N ASP A 10 15.26 -1.52 -4.13
CA ASP A 10 14.03 -0.71 -4.15
C ASP A 10 13.54 -0.28 -2.75
N TYR A 11 14.19 -0.83 -1.71
CA TYR A 11 13.89 -0.57 -0.29
C TYR A 11 12.43 -0.89 0.05
N PHE A 12 11.90 -1.94 -0.56
CA PHE A 12 10.59 -2.48 -0.23
C PHE A 12 10.53 -2.85 1.25
N GLY A 13 9.52 -2.33 1.95
CA GLY A 13 9.38 -2.54 3.39
C GLY A 13 10.18 -1.54 4.24
N VAL A 14 10.73 -0.47 3.65
CA VAL A 14 11.39 0.62 4.41
C VAL A 14 10.44 1.25 5.44
N SER A 15 9.14 1.27 5.14
CA SER A 15 8.11 1.69 6.07
C SER A 15 6.91 0.76 5.98
N VAL A 16 6.52 0.15 7.11
CA VAL A 16 5.34 -0.73 7.23
C VAL A 16 4.49 -0.27 8.41
N LYS A 17 3.17 -0.17 8.20
CA LYS A 17 2.18 0.15 9.25
C LYS A 17 0.85 -0.56 9.01
N ARG A 18 0.07 -0.73 10.09
CA ARG A 18 -1.37 -0.97 10.01
C ARG A 18 -2.01 0.23 9.33
N ALA A 19 -2.85 0.00 8.32
CA ALA A 19 -3.58 1.03 7.60
C ALA A 19 -4.98 1.28 8.20
N GLY A 20 -5.52 0.32 8.96
CA GLY A 20 -6.94 0.33 9.35
C GLY A 20 -7.77 -0.40 8.30
N ASP A 21 -9.10 -0.32 8.39
CA ASP A 21 -9.99 -0.92 7.39
C ASP A 21 -10.28 0.09 6.27
N ILE A 22 -9.43 0.11 5.24
CA ILE A 22 -9.43 1.14 4.20
C ILE A 22 -10.37 0.83 3.04
N ASN A 23 -10.82 -0.43 2.94
CA ASN A 23 -11.78 -0.91 1.95
C ASN A 23 -13.18 -1.19 2.55
N ARG A 24 -13.31 -1.08 3.87
CA ARG A 24 -14.52 -1.28 4.67
C ARG A 24 -15.06 -2.71 4.63
N ASP A 25 -14.18 -3.70 4.58
CA ASP A 25 -14.56 -5.13 4.56
C ASP A 25 -14.61 -5.78 5.96
N GLY A 26 -14.28 -5.01 6.99
CA GLY A 26 -14.25 -5.43 8.39
C GLY A 26 -12.92 -6.02 8.85
N TYR A 27 -11.88 -5.99 8.01
CA TYR A 27 -10.53 -6.46 8.34
C TYR A 27 -9.52 -5.34 8.21
N ASP A 28 -8.54 -5.32 9.12
CA ASP A 28 -7.46 -4.34 9.05
C ASP A 28 -6.51 -4.63 7.88
N ASP A 29 -6.18 -3.57 7.16
CA ASP A 29 -5.27 -3.56 6.03
C ASP A 29 -3.84 -3.14 6.45
N ILE A 30 -2.90 -3.36 5.54
CA ILE A 30 -1.47 -3.04 5.73
C ILE A 30 -1.01 -2.10 4.63
N VAL A 31 -0.28 -1.05 5.01
CA VAL A 31 0.41 -0.15 4.08
C VAL A 31 1.93 -0.35 4.16
N ILE A 32 2.57 -0.42 2.99
CA ILE A 32 4.00 -0.69 2.83
C ILE A 32 4.59 0.28 1.81
N GLY A 33 5.69 0.93 2.16
CA GLY A 33 6.44 1.80 1.27
C GLY A 33 7.67 1.11 0.64
N ALA A 34 7.96 1.49 -0.60
CA ALA A 34 9.14 1.13 -1.37
C ALA A 34 9.66 2.41 -2.08
N GLU A 35 10.47 3.19 -1.38
CA GLU A 35 10.80 4.56 -1.78
C GLU A 35 11.69 4.69 -3.02
N TYR A 36 12.42 3.63 -3.38
CA TYR A 36 13.32 3.61 -4.54
C TYR A 36 12.82 2.70 -5.66
N GLU A 37 11.58 2.23 -5.56
CA GLU A 37 11.01 1.45 -6.66
C GLU A 37 10.75 2.34 -7.89
N ASP A 38 10.98 1.76 -9.07
CA ASP A 38 10.91 2.43 -10.37
C ASP A 38 9.58 2.13 -11.09
N PRO A 39 8.50 2.89 -10.83
CA PRO A 39 7.29 2.82 -11.66
C PRO A 39 7.55 3.37 -13.08
N PRO A 40 6.63 3.12 -14.04
CA PRO A 40 6.79 3.58 -15.43
C PRO A 40 7.03 5.08 -15.63
N ILE A 41 6.73 5.91 -14.62
CA ILE A 41 6.89 7.37 -14.69
C ILE A 41 8.35 7.82 -14.53
N GLY A 42 9.22 6.99 -13.93
CA GLY A 42 10.65 7.30 -13.80
C GLY A 42 11.31 6.73 -12.55
N THR A 43 12.63 6.87 -12.52
CA THR A 43 13.52 6.35 -11.48
C THR A 43 13.23 6.93 -10.10
N ASP A 44 13.31 6.10 -9.05
CA ASP A 44 13.15 6.46 -7.64
C ASP A 44 11.87 7.28 -7.36
N ALA A 45 10.83 7.12 -8.18
CA ALA A 45 9.56 7.78 -7.92
C ALA A 45 8.88 7.16 -6.69
N GLY A 46 9.18 5.89 -6.40
CA GLY A 46 8.65 5.14 -5.28
C GLY A 46 7.27 4.54 -5.56
N ILE A 47 6.95 3.49 -4.81
CA ILE A 47 5.63 2.85 -4.82
C ILE A 47 5.19 2.61 -3.37
N VAL A 48 3.91 2.90 -3.09
CA VAL A 48 3.23 2.44 -1.87
C VAL A 48 2.25 1.35 -2.21
N TYR A 49 2.26 0.31 -1.41
CA TYR A 49 1.39 -0.85 -1.51
C TYR A 49 0.40 -0.82 -0.37
N VAL A 50 -0.88 -1.02 -0.69
CA VAL A 50 -1.88 -1.35 0.31
C VAL A 50 -2.36 -2.76 0.08
N ILE A 51 -2.32 -3.58 1.12
CA ILE A 51 -2.69 -4.99 1.10
C ILE A 51 -3.89 -5.19 2.00
N TYR A 52 -4.96 -5.71 1.43
CA TYR A 52 -6.20 -5.91 2.14
C TYR A 52 -6.12 -7.08 3.10
N GLY A 53 -6.55 -6.83 4.33
CA GLY A 53 -6.92 -7.84 5.30
C GLY A 53 -8.02 -8.74 4.75
N ARG A 54 -8.21 -9.90 5.37
CA ARG A 54 -9.34 -10.79 5.06
C ARG A 54 -9.54 -11.83 6.14
N ASN A 55 -10.74 -12.39 6.18
CA ASN A 55 -10.96 -13.66 6.88
C ASN A 55 -10.19 -14.78 6.18
N ILE A 56 -9.49 -15.58 6.96
CA ILE A 56 -8.82 -16.78 6.47
C ILE A 56 -9.49 -17.97 7.14
N PRO A 57 -10.27 -18.77 6.39
CA PRO A 57 -10.85 -19.98 6.93
C PRO A 57 -9.78 -20.90 7.52
N SER A 58 -10.08 -21.50 8.66
CA SER A 58 -9.18 -22.45 9.32
C SER A 58 -8.74 -23.55 8.34
N GLY A 59 -7.43 -23.73 8.19
CA GLY A 59 -6.84 -24.74 7.30
C GLY A 59 -6.61 -24.28 5.86
N ALA A 60 -7.05 -23.08 5.47
CA ALA A 60 -6.62 -22.49 4.21
C ALA A 60 -5.12 -22.18 4.25
N GLN A 61 -4.44 -22.37 3.12
CA GLN A 61 -3.15 -21.73 2.84
C GLN A 61 -3.44 -20.48 2.01
N PRO A 62 -3.88 -19.37 2.63
CA PRO A 62 -4.33 -18.16 1.93
C PRO A 62 -3.21 -17.45 1.14
N PHE A 63 -1.99 -17.92 1.27
CA PHE A 63 -0.79 -17.13 1.06
C PHE A 63 0.28 -17.98 0.39
N SER A 64 0.36 -17.90 -0.94
CA SER A 64 1.60 -18.14 -1.68
C SER A 64 2.48 -16.88 -1.56
N ASN A 65 3.79 -17.01 -1.82
CA ASN A 65 4.65 -15.82 -1.96
C ASN A 65 3.99 -14.85 -2.93
N MET A 66 3.81 -13.61 -2.49
CA MET A 66 3.27 -12.56 -3.32
C MET A 66 4.45 -11.87 -3.97
N GLN A 67 4.74 -12.26 -5.21
CA GLN A 67 5.55 -11.41 -6.05
C GLN A 67 4.74 -10.11 -6.23
N MET A 68 5.37 -8.96 -6.07
CA MET A 68 4.76 -7.67 -6.39
C MET A 68 5.05 -7.38 -7.86
N PRO A 69 4.23 -7.86 -8.83
CA PRO A 69 4.50 -7.57 -10.23
C PRO A 69 4.33 -6.07 -10.46
N ILE A 70 5.10 -5.41 -11.32
CA ILE A 70 4.86 -3.99 -11.66
C ILE A 70 3.46 -3.77 -12.30
N GLY A 71 2.76 -4.83 -12.73
CA GLY A 71 1.37 -4.80 -13.24
C GLY A 71 0.27 -4.89 -12.15
N PRO A 72 -0.99 -4.56 -12.44
CA PRO A 72 -2.05 -4.37 -11.43
C PRO A 72 -2.23 -5.58 -10.48
N LEU A 73 -2.48 -5.30 -9.20
CA LEU A 73 -2.93 -6.32 -8.24
C LEU A 73 -4.38 -6.72 -8.57
N ALA A 74 -4.76 -7.96 -8.27
CA ALA A 74 -6.17 -8.33 -8.24
C ALA A 74 -6.89 -7.44 -7.21
N THR A 75 -8.08 -6.96 -7.53
CA THR A 75 -8.79 -5.95 -6.73
C THR A 75 -9.16 -6.42 -5.32
N ASN A 76 -9.15 -7.73 -5.07
CA ASN A 76 -9.36 -8.33 -3.76
C ASN A 76 -8.06 -8.56 -2.97
N ILE A 77 -6.90 -8.19 -3.51
CA ILE A 77 -5.60 -8.26 -2.83
C ILE A 77 -5.23 -6.91 -2.24
N GLY A 78 -5.52 -5.84 -2.97
CA GLY A 78 -5.09 -4.50 -2.60
C GLY A 78 -4.81 -3.66 -3.84
N PHE A 79 -4.04 -2.59 -3.68
CA PHE A 79 -3.65 -1.72 -4.78
C PHE A 79 -2.29 -1.07 -4.53
N ARG A 80 -1.85 -0.28 -5.52
CA ARG A 80 -0.62 0.50 -5.47
C ARG A 80 -0.88 1.96 -5.74
N ILE A 81 -0.06 2.78 -5.11
CA ILE A 81 0.03 4.22 -5.32
C ILE A 81 1.43 4.45 -5.88
N LEU A 82 1.48 4.82 -7.15
CA LEU A 82 2.75 5.09 -7.83
C LEU A 82 3.13 6.54 -7.59
N GLY A 83 4.43 6.80 -7.43
CA GLY A 83 4.94 8.16 -7.52
C GLY A 83 4.53 8.81 -8.84
N ALA A 84 4.31 10.13 -8.81
CA ALA A 84 3.84 10.92 -9.93
C ALA A 84 4.98 11.50 -10.79
N VAL A 85 6.19 11.55 -10.25
CA VAL A 85 7.40 12.07 -10.93
C VAL A 85 8.65 11.30 -10.48
N ALA A 86 9.68 11.25 -11.31
CA ALA A 86 10.98 10.69 -10.96
C ALA A 86 11.55 11.36 -9.69
N TYR A 87 12.23 10.58 -8.86
CA TYR A 87 12.83 10.98 -7.57
C TYR A 87 11.84 11.46 -6.51
N GLN A 88 10.53 11.24 -6.68
CA GLN A 88 9.54 11.62 -5.69
C GLN A 88 9.71 10.89 -4.34
N ARG A 89 10.15 9.63 -4.39
CA ARG A 89 10.36 8.78 -3.22
C ARG A 89 9.13 8.64 -2.35
N ILE A 90 7.96 8.49 -2.97
CA ILE A 90 6.73 8.22 -2.22
C ILE A 90 6.90 6.91 -1.44
N GLY A 91 6.42 6.87 -0.20
CA GLY A 91 6.51 5.68 0.64
C GLY A 91 7.75 5.59 1.51
N ASN A 92 8.60 6.63 1.54
CA ASN A 92 9.67 6.74 2.54
C ASN A 92 9.11 6.61 3.98
N CYS A 93 7.95 7.23 4.24
CA CYS A 93 7.20 7.03 5.46
C CYS A 93 5.71 6.88 5.17
N VAL A 94 5.07 5.95 5.89
CA VAL A 94 3.62 5.71 5.83
C VAL A 94 3.05 5.61 7.24
N SER A 95 1.78 5.96 7.41
CA SER A 95 1.02 5.76 8.65
C SER A 95 -0.48 5.65 8.37
N ALA A 96 -1.22 5.02 9.29
CA ALA A 96 -2.65 5.26 9.39
C ALA A 96 -2.90 6.73 9.73
N ALA A 97 -3.90 7.32 9.10
CA ALA A 97 -4.45 8.63 9.44
C ALA A 97 -5.75 8.50 10.27
N GLY A 98 -6.38 7.32 10.24
CA GLY A 98 -7.75 7.12 10.73
C GLY A 98 -8.75 7.68 9.72
N ASP A 99 -10.03 7.66 10.05
CA ASP A 99 -11.07 8.32 9.25
C ASP A 99 -11.00 9.84 9.42
N VAL A 100 -10.28 10.52 8.51
CA VAL A 100 -10.08 11.98 8.58
C VAL A 100 -11.14 12.76 7.82
N ASN A 101 -11.94 12.09 7.00
CA ASN A 101 -12.99 12.70 6.18
C ASN A 101 -14.43 12.40 6.68
N ASP A 102 -14.57 11.63 7.78
CA ASP A 102 -15.82 11.22 8.44
C ASP A 102 -16.76 10.41 7.52
N ASP A 103 -16.18 9.56 6.65
CA ASP A 103 -16.94 8.64 5.77
C ASP A 103 -17.13 7.22 6.36
N GLY A 104 -16.51 6.97 7.51
CA GLY A 104 -16.52 5.71 8.24
C GLY A 104 -15.55 4.67 7.70
N THR A 105 -14.55 5.08 6.92
CA THR A 105 -13.46 4.23 6.39
C THR A 105 -12.12 4.80 6.84
N ASP A 106 -11.16 3.96 7.18
CA ASP A 106 -9.84 4.45 7.61
C ASP A 106 -9.04 5.01 6.42
N ASP A 107 -8.34 6.12 6.64
CA ASP A 107 -7.45 6.76 5.67
C ASP A 107 -5.97 6.52 6.00
N ILE A 108 -5.11 6.76 5.01
CA ILE A 108 -3.65 6.67 5.18
C ILE A 108 -2.95 7.98 4.81
N ILE A 109 -1.79 8.20 5.44
CA ILE A 109 -0.89 9.30 5.14
C ILE A 109 0.47 8.77 4.67
N ILE A 110 1.03 9.44 3.66
CA ILE A 110 2.23 9.01 2.94
C ILE A 110 3.16 10.20 2.75
N GLY A 111 4.43 10.06 3.14
CA GLY A 111 5.47 11.03 2.85
C GLY A 111 6.19 10.75 1.53
N ALA A 112 6.58 11.83 0.85
CA ALA A 112 7.38 11.84 -0.37
C ALA A 112 8.47 12.92 -0.26
N PRO A 113 9.56 12.64 0.49
CA PRO A 113 10.57 13.64 0.84
C PRO A 113 11.37 14.17 -0.36
N GLY A 114 11.37 13.46 -1.50
CA GLY A 114 12.05 13.91 -2.70
C GLY A 114 11.57 15.28 -3.21
N PHE A 115 10.30 15.61 -2.97
CA PHE A 115 9.69 16.88 -3.39
C PHE A 115 9.04 17.65 -2.22
N ASN A 116 9.30 17.24 -0.97
CA ASN A 116 8.67 17.78 0.25
C ASN A 116 7.14 17.65 0.25
N ASP A 117 6.62 16.58 -0.37
CA ASP A 117 5.18 16.32 -0.45
C ASP A 117 4.72 15.38 0.68
N VAL A 118 3.46 15.53 1.06
CA VAL A 118 2.72 14.60 1.92
C VAL A 118 1.33 14.40 1.31
N TYR A 119 0.91 13.13 1.23
CA TYR A 119 -0.38 12.74 0.68
C TYR A 119 -1.25 12.14 1.76
N VAL A 120 -2.52 12.54 1.79
CA VAL A 120 -3.58 11.80 2.46
C VAL A 120 -4.37 11.08 1.39
N ILE A 121 -4.55 9.78 1.57
CA ILE A 121 -5.31 8.92 0.65
C ILE A 121 -6.54 8.47 1.39
N TYR A 122 -7.69 8.87 0.88
CA TYR A 122 -8.95 8.47 1.47
C TYR A 122 -9.24 7.00 1.20
N GLY A 123 -9.62 6.29 2.26
CA GLY A 123 -10.27 5.00 2.16
C GLY A 123 -11.55 5.11 1.35
N ARG A 124 -12.07 3.97 0.91
CA ARG A 124 -13.40 3.94 0.30
C ARG A 124 -14.03 2.57 0.51
N ASN A 125 -15.32 2.59 0.78
CA ASN A 125 -16.13 1.39 0.70
C ASN A 125 -16.06 0.81 -0.72
N ILE A 126 -15.63 -0.45 -0.85
CA ILE A 126 -15.71 -1.21 -2.09
C ILE A 126 -16.86 -2.20 -1.97
N PRO A 127 -18.07 -1.90 -2.49
CA PRO A 127 -19.21 -2.80 -2.37
C PRO A 127 -18.94 -4.10 -3.16
N GLY A 128 -18.98 -5.25 -2.47
CA GLY A 128 -18.99 -6.57 -3.10
C GLY A 128 -17.67 -7.34 -3.12
N GLY A 129 -16.81 -7.15 -2.10
CA GLY A 129 -15.70 -8.08 -1.80
C GLY A 129 -16.18 -9.48 -1.41
#